data_AF-A0A7J5VZJ3-F1
#
_entry.id   AF-A0A7J5VZJ3-F1
#
_cell.length_a   1.000
_cell.length_b   1.000
_cell.length_c   1.000
_cell.angle_alpha   90.00
_cell.angle_beta   90.00
_cell.angle_gamma   90.00
#
_symmetry.space_group_name_H-M   'P 1'
#
loop_
_entity.id
_entity.type
_entity.pdbx_description
1 polymer ?
#
loop_
_entity_poly.entity_id
_entity_poly.type
_entity_poly.pdbx_seq_one_letter_code
_entity_poly.pdbx_strand_id
1 'polypeptide(L)'
;MKKMKTKSKFKRLLTTSLIALFLLTLNYGLIAQEQSSTDLKEFKITIEKTDNGLKMQGLKGSAWVDLSFSLANDKPQAIDEYGMTQLDKVSSIKDSKLADYLFTITKTKSGITLTGIEGTAWKELSFTLPKNGKQTIDQFGMTE
;
A
#
# COMPACT_ATOMS: atom_id res chain seq x y z
N MET A 1 -20.64 -31.29 -68.88
CA MET A 1 -20.78 -29.99 -68.18
C MET A 1 -19.64 -29.80 -67.18
N LYS A 2 -18.93 -28.67 -67.28
CA LYS A 2 -17.67 -28.35 -66.55
C LYS A 2 -17.98 -27.89 -65.11
N LYS A 3 -17.46 -28.58 -64.08
CA LYS A 3 -17.58 -28.14 -62.67
C LYS A 3 -16.63 -26.96 -62.41
N MET A 4 -17.19 -25.76 -62.23
CA MET A 4 -16.45 -24.58 -61.79
C MET A 4 -16.31 -24.61 -60.26
N LYS A 5 -15.08 -24.66 -59.74
CA LYS A 5 -14.78 -24.52 -58.31
C LYS A 5 -14.58 -23.05 -57.96
N THR A 6 -15.59 -22.42 -57.38
CA THR A 6 -15.47 -21.03 -56.89
C THR A 6 -14.71 -21.04 -55.56
N LYS A 7 -13.46 -20.52 -55.57
CA LYS A 7 -12.71 -20.32 -54.32
C LYS A 7 -13.36 -19.20 -53.51
N SER A 8 -13.75 -19.53 -52.28
CA SER A 8 -14.58 -18.70 -51.41
C SER A 8 -13.83 -17.45 -50.90
N LYS A 9 -14.21 -16.27 -51.41
CA LYS A 9 -13.82 -14.95 -50.85
C LYS A 9 -14.32 -14.76 -49.41
N PHE A 10 -15.21 -15.63 -48.94
CA PHE A 10 -15.82 -15.61 -47.61
C PHE A 10 -14.81 -15.91 -46.48
N LYS A 11 -13.80 -16.76 -46.74
CA LYS A 11 -12.75 -17.06 -45.75
C LYS A 11 -11.90 -15.83 -45.40
N ARG A 12 -11.67 -14.93 -46.36
CA ARG A 12 -10.85 -13.72 -46.17
C ARG A 12 -11.60 -12.62 -45.40
N LEU A 13 -12.93 -12.55 -45.57
CA LEU A 13 -13.81 -11.61 -44.85
C LEU A 13 -14.02 -12.01 -43.38
N LEU A 14 -14.14 -13.32 -43.10
CA LEU A 14 -14.26 -13.83 -41.73
C LEU A 14 -12.99 -13.60 -40.89
N THR A 15 -11.80 -13.71 -41.48
CA THR A 15 -10.54 -13.53 -40.74
C THR A 15 -10.26 -12.08 -40.35
N THR A 16 -10.64 -11.10 -41.19
CA THR A 16 -10.44 -9.67 -40.86
C THR A 16 -11.40 -9.17 -39.79
N SER A 17 -12.61 -9.74 -39.70
CA SER A 17 -13.61 -9.31 -38.71
C SER A 17 -13.28 -9.81 -37.29
N LEU A 18 -12.56 -10.93 -37.14
CA LEU A 18 -12.17 -11.42 -35.81
C LEU A 18 -11.06 -10.58 -35.15
N ILE A 19 -10.16 -9.99 -35.93
CA ILE A 19 -9.02 -9.21 -35.41
C ILE A 19 -9.49 -7.85 -34.86
N ALA A 20 -10.50 -7.23 -35.49
CA ALA A 20 -11.06 -5.96 -35.02
C ALA A 20 -11.83 -6.10 -33.69
N LEU A 21 -12.43 -7.26 -33.42
CA LEU A 21 -13.19 -7.51 -32.18
C LEU A 21 -12.27 -7.80 -30.98
N PHE A 22 -11.04 -8.26 -31.23
CA PHE A 22 -10.05 -8.57 -30.18
C PHE A 22 -9.35 -7.32 -29.63
N LEU A 23 -9.35 -6.21 -30.37
CA LEU A 23 -8.70 -4.95 -29.94
C LEU A 23 -9.57 -4.09 -29.00
N LEU A 24 -10.85 -4.43 -28.82
CA LEU A 24 -11.78 -3.67 -27.97
C LEU A 24 -11.88 -4.19 -26.52
N THR A 25 -11.32 -5.36 -26.21
CA THR A 25 -11.42 -5.97 -24.86
C THR A 25 -10.21 -5.71 -23.96
N LEU A 26 -9.18 -5.00 -24.44
CA LEU A 26 -7.95 -4.76 -23.68
C LEU A 26 -8.02 -3.55 -22.72
N ASN A 27 -9.14 -2.82 -22.65
CA ASN A 27 -9.26 -1.61 -21.82
C ASN A 27 -9.96 -1.80 -20.47
N TYR A 28 -10.30 -3.03 -20.05
CA TYR A 28 -11.03 -3.27 -18.80
C TYR A 28 -10.16 -3.33 -17.53
N GLY A 29 -8.86 -3.03 -17.61
CA GLY A 29 -7.92 -3.20 -16.49
C GLY A 29 -7.26 -1.94 -15.92
N LEU A 30 -7.65 -0.73 -16.34
CA LEU A 30 -6.95 0.51 -15.95
C LEU A 30 -7.82 1.56 -15.26
N ILE A 31 -8.98 1.17 -14.72
CA ILE A 31 -9.82 2.07 -13.90
C ILE A 31 -9.82 1.56 -12.46
N ALA A 32 -8.70 1.73 -11.77
CA ALA A 32 -8.62 1.51 -10.32
C ALA A 32 -7.70 2.51 -9.59
N GLN A 33 -7.25 3.57 -10.26
CA GLN A 33 -6.53 4.68 -9.63
C GLN A 33 -7.24 6.00 -9.94
N GLU A 34 -8.48 6.11 -9.49
CA GLU A 34 -8.98 7.40 -9.03
C GLU A 34 -8.77 7.42 -7.50
N GLN A 35 -7.50 7.47 -7.08
CA GLN A 35 -7.19 7.90 -5.72
C GLN A 35 -7.35 9.41 -5.77
N SER A 36 -8.37 9.91 -5.09
CA SER A 36 -8.39 11.31 -4.69
C SER A 36 -7.01 11.64 -4.15
N SER A 37 -6.29 12.53 -4.84
CA SER A 37 -5.15 13.24 -4.27
C SER A 37 -5.66 14.22 -3.21
N THR A 38 -6.49 13.70 -2.29
CA THR A 38 -6.75 14.29 -0.99
C THR A 38 -5.38 14.49 -0.37
N ASP A 39 -5.10 15.75 -0.06
CA ASP A 39 -3.85 16.27 0.47
C ASP A 39 -3.38 15.43 1.66
N LEU A 40 -2.56 14.40 1.39
CA LEU A 40 -2.03 13.53 2.42
C LEU A 40 -1.08 14.37 3.25
N LYS A 41 -1.43 14.57 4.51
CA LYS A 41 -0.57 15.29 5.43
C LYS A 41 0.74 14.53 5.61
N GLU A 42 1.84 15.26 5.56
CA GLU A 42 3.17 14.68 5.58
C GLU A 42 3.53 14.15 6.97
N PHE A 43 3.98 12.90 7.03
CA PHE A 43 4.63 12.33 8.21
C PHE A 43 5.96 11.70 7.83
N LYS A 44 6.83 11.52 8.82
CA LYS A 44 8.08 10.78 8.65
C LYS A 44 8.39 10.02 9.93
N ILE A 45 8.53 8.70 9.82
CA ILE A 45 8.75 7.79 10.96
C ILE A 45 9.91 6.85 10.64
N THR A 46 10.87 6.75 11.55
CA THR A 46 11.93 5.74 11.47
C THR A 46 11.63 4.58 12.41
N ILE A 47 11.67 3.35 11.90
CA ILE A 47 11.46 2.11 12.65
C ILE A 47 12.81 1.42 12.80
N GLU A 48 13.18 1.08 14.04
CA GLU A 48 14.43 0.42 14.40
C GLU A 48 14.15 -0.89 15.13
N LYS A 49 14.87 -1.95 14.76
CA LYS A 49 14.85 -3.21 15.49
C LYS A 49 15.88 -3.17 16.61
N THR A 50 15.44 -3.34 17.85
CA THR A 50 16.29 -3.38 19.05
C THR A 50 16.33 -4.79 19.64
N ASP A 51 17.19 -5.01 20.64
CA ASP A 51 17.25 -6.28 21.37
C ASP A 51 15.95 -6.57 22.16
N ASN A 52 15.17 -5.54 22.52
CA ASN A 52 13.96 -5.67 23.34
C ASN A 52 12.65 -5.50 22.55
N GLY A 53 12.70 -5.29 21.24
CA GLY A 53 11.51 -5.04 20.42
C GLY A 53 11.76 -4.03 19.31
N LEU A 54 10.78 -3.17 19.05
CA LEU A 54 10.87 -2.10 18.07
C LEU A 54 10.96 -0.75 18.78
N LYS A 55 11.78 0.13 18.22
CA LYS A 55 11.79 1.56 18.52
C LYS A 55 11.27 2.29 17.29
N MET A 56 10.37 3.25 17.48
CA MET A 56 9.91 4.14 16.42
C MET A 56 10.24 5.58 16.80
N GLN A 57 10.70 6.37 15.83
CA GLN A 57 10.99 7.79 16.00
C GLN A 57 10.13 8.62 15.06
N GLY A 58 9.28 9.49 15.63
CA GLY A 58 8.46 10.45 14.89
C GLY A 58 9.29 11.67 14.54
N LEU A 59 9.66 11.80 13.27
CA LEU A 59 10.45 12.94 12.76
C LEU A 59 9.55 14.09 12.29
N LYS A 60 8.32 13.77 11.86
CA LYS A 60 7.32 14.73 11.40
C LYS A 60 5.92 14.12 11.46
N GLY A 61 4.91 14.95 11.71
CA GLY A 61 3.49 14.58 11.64
C GLY A 61 2.94 13.84 12.85
N SER A 62 3.77 13.58 13.87
CA SER A 62 3.42 12.87 15.11
C SER A 62 3.49 13.81 16.33
N ALA A 63 2.62 13.61 17.30
CA ALA A 63 2.67 14.26 18.62
C ALA A 63 3.75 13.66 19.53
N TRP A 64 4.31 12.51 19.15
CA TRP A 64 5.32 11.77 19.88
C TRP A 64 6.66 11.81 19.14
N VAL A 65 7.76 11.80 19.91
CA VAL A 65 9.12 11.74 19.38
C VAL A 65 9.63 10.31 19.33
N ASP A 66 9.43 9.53 20.39
CA ASP A 66 9.88 8.14 20.49
C ASP A 66 8.75 7.25 21.01
N LEU A 67 8.58 6.08 20.39
CA LEU A 67 7.84 4.95 20.93
C LEU A 67 8.78 3.75 21.03
N SER A 68 8.61 2.92 22.06
CA SER A 68 9.36 1.68 22.21
C SER A 68 8.47 0.61 22.81
N PHE A 69 8.37 -0.53 22.13
CA PHE A 69 7.48 -1.61 22.53
C PHE A 69 7.92 -2.95 21.95
N SER A 70 7.50 -4.03 22.59
CA SER A 70 7.68 -5.40 22.11
C SER A 70 6.41 -5.90 21.42
N LEU A 71 6.55 -6.58 20.29
CA LEU A 71 5.44 -7.24 19.60
C LEU A 71 5.54 -8.76 19.75
N ALA A 72 4.41 -9.38 20.10
CA ALA A 72 4.25 -10.81 19.86
C ALA A 72 4.16 -11.08 18.35
N ASN A 73 4.64 -12.24 17.92
CA ASN A 73 4.54 -12.62 16.50
C ASN A 73 3.07 -12.68 16.07
N ASP A 74 2.81 -12.24 14.85
CA ASP A 74 1.51 -12.26 14.17
C ASP A 74 0.39 -11.51 14.93
N LYS A 75 0.77 -10.62 15.87
CA LYS A 75 -0.16 -9.70 16.54
C LYS A 75 0.09 -8.26 16.08
N PRO A 76 -0.89 -7.61 15.43
CA PRO A 76 -0.75 -6.22 15.02
C PRO A 76 -0.84 -5.27 16.21
N GLN A 77 -0.05 -4.19 16.16
CA GLN A 77 -0.21 -3.00 17.01
C GLN A 77 -0.61 -1.83 16.13
N ALA A 78 -1.71 -1.15 16.46
CA ALA A 78 -2.13 0.07 15.76
C ALA A 78 -1.32 1.28 16.26
N ILE A 79 -0.90 2.14 15.34
CA ILE A 79 -0.14 3.36 15.59
C ILE A 79 -0.84 4.50 14.84
N ASP A 80 -1.04 5.61 15.52
CA ASP A 80 -1.55 6.87 14.95
C ASP A 80 -0.62 8.05 15.27
N GLU A 81 -1.04 9.26 14.91
CA GLU A 81 -0.30 10.50 15.17
C GLU A 81 -0.10 10.79 16.67
N TYR A 82 -0.90 10.20 17.55
CA TYR A 82 -0.83 10.37 19.01
C TYR A 82 -0.08 9.25 19.71
N GLY A 83 0.10 8.09 19.08
CA GLY A 83 0.99 7.02 19.56
C GLY A 83 0.46 5.63 19.30
N MET A 84 0.66 4.72 20.26
CA MET A 84 0.03 3.39 20.22
C MET A 84 -1.45 3.49 20.55
N THR A 85 -2.30 2.90 19.71
CA THR A 85 -3.76 2.95 19.85
C THR A 85 -4.41 1.58 19.65
N GLN A 86 -5.73 1.54 19.69
CA GLN A 86 -6.56 0.39 19.29
C GLN A 86 -7.46 0.84 18.14
N LEU A 87 -7.77 -0.05 17.21
CA LEU A 87 -8.54 0.30 16.01
C LEU A 87 -9.94 0.86 16.31
N ASP A 88 -10.52 0.48 17.44
CA ASP A 88 -11.82 0.93 17.94
C ASP A 88 -11.76 2.19 18.85
N LYS A 89 -10.55 2.71 19.12
CA LYS A 89 -10.30 3.84 20.03
C LYS A 89 -9.61 5.03 19.35
N VAL A 90 -9.60 5.06 18.04
CA VAL A 90 -9.01 6.15 17.26
C VAL A 90 -9.79 7.44 17.53
N SER A 91 -9.08 8.53 17.84
CA SER A 91 -9.68 9.84 18.10
C SER A 91 -10.40 10.35 16.84
N SER A 92 -11.63 10.81 16.99
CA SER A 92 -12.34 11.55 15.94
C SER A 92 -11.93 13.02 15.87
N ILE A 93 -11.25 13.52 16.90
CA ILE A 93 -10.73 14.89 16.95
C ILE A 93 -9.34 14.90 16.33
N LYS A 94 -9.19 15.67 15.24
CA LYS A 94 -7.92 15.84 14.51
C LYS A 94 -7.28 17.18 14.85
N ASP A 95 -5.96 17.19 14.97
CA ASP A 95 -5.15 18.42 15.11
C ASP A 95 -4.62 18.81 13.72
N SER A 96 -4.83 20.07 13.32
CA SER A 96 -4.38 20.55 12.01
C SER A 96 -2.86 20.53 11.83
N LYS A 97 -2.09 20.41 12.92
CA LYS A 97 -0.62 20.33 12.92
C LYS A 97 -0.08 18.90 12.78
N LEU A 98 -0.93 17.88 12.92
CA LEU A 98 -0.54 16.46 12.85
C LEU A 98 -1.04 15.82 11.56
N ALA A 99 -0.47 14.66 11.22
CA ALA A 99 -0.60 14.05 9.90
C ALA A 99 -1.78 13.07 9.73
N ASP A 100 -2.67 12.96 10.71
CA ASP A 100 -3.91 12.16 10.68
C ASP A 100 -3.75 10.76 10.07
N TYR A 101 -2.68 10.04 10.44
CA TYR A 101 -2.39 8.71 9.90
C TYR A 101 -2.84 7.61 10.86
N LEU A 102 -3.18 6.45 10.31
CA LEU A 102 -3.42 5.23 11.06
C LEU A 102 -2.88 4.04 10.28
N PHE A 103 -2.02 3.27 10.91
CA PHE A 103 -1.55 2.00 10.36
C PHE A 103 -1.34 0.98 11.48
N THR A 104 -1.21 -0.28 11.10
CA THR A 104 -0.76 -1.33 12.02
C THR A 104 0.63 -1.79 11.67
N ILE A 105 1.39 -2.19 12.69
CA ILE A 105 2.69 -2.84 12.55
C ILE A 105 2.62 -4.25 13.13
N THR A 106 3.05 -5.23 12.34
CA THR A 106 3.04 -6.64 12.71
C THR A 106 4.42 -7.24 12.50
N LYS A 107 4.91 -7.97 13.50
CA LYS A 107 6.08 -8.83 13.36
C LYS A 107 5.63 -10.17 12.79
N THR A 108 6.12 -10.53 11.62
CA THR A 108 5.80 -11.80 10.94
C THR A 108 7.01 -12.72 10.93
N LYS A 109 6.85 -13.93 10.39
CA LYS A 109 7.98 -14.86 10.17
C LYS A 109 8.99 -14.32 9.15
N SER A 110 8.54 -13.54 8.17
CA SER A 110 9.37 -13.00 7.10
C SER A 110 9.97 -11.64 7.42
N GLY A 111 9.46 -10.91 8.42
CA GLY A 111 9.99 -9.60 8.79
C GLY A 111 8.97 -8.73 9.53
N ILE A 112 8.83 -7.49 9.07
CA ILE A 112 7.88 -6.51 9.56
C ILE A 112 6.93 -6.18 8.41
N THR A 113 5.63 -6.19 8.71
CA THR A 113 4.58 -5.76 7.80
C THR A 113 3.84 -4.59 8.42
N LEU A 114 3.65 -3.54 7.62
CA LEU A 114 2.83 -2.39 7.93
C LEU A 114 1.57 -2.45 7.08
N THR A 115 0.40 -2.27 7.68
CA THR A 115 -0.88 -2.18 6.95
C THR A 115 -1.48 -0.81 7.17
N GLY A 116 -1.62 -0.04 6.08
CA GLY A 116 -2.16 1.31 6.08
C GLY A 116 -3.68 1.31 6.16
N ILE A 117 -4.24 2.21 6.96
CA ILE A 117 -5.70 2.32 7.20
C ILE A 117 -6.19 3.75 6.88
N GLU A 118 -5.48 4.77 7.36
CA GLU A 118 -5.76 6.20 7.10
C GLU A 118 -4.44 6.95 6.88
N GLY A 119 -4.46 8.01 6.07
CA GLY A 119 -3.32 8.90 5.89
C GLY A 119 -2.12 8.30 5.14
N THR A 120 -2.27 7.13 4.52
CA THR A 120 -1.21 6.45 3.75
C THR A 120 -1.64 6.20 2.30
N ALA A 121 -0.76 6.46 1.33
CA ALA A 121 -0.98 6.12 -0.08
C ALA A 121 -0.87 4.61 -0.34
N TRP A 122 -0.18 3.90 0.55
CA TRP A 122 0.05 2.47 0.51
C TRP A 122 -0.96 1.71 1.38
N LYS A 123 -1.33 0.50 0.94
CA LYS A 123 -2.12 -0.46 1.72
C LYS A 123 -1.24 -1.34 2.58
N GLU A 124 -0.08 -1.75 2.05
CA GLU A 124 0.86 -2.60 2.75
C GLU A 124 2.30 -2.21 2.39
N LEU A 125 3.19 -2.25 3.39
CA LEU A 125 4.63 -2.26 3.21
C LEU A 125 5.20 -3.45 3.97
N SER A 126 6.13 -4.18 3.36
CA SER A 126 6.76 -5.34 3.99
C SER A 126 8.27 -5.28 3.79
N PHE A 127 9.04 -5.42 4.87
CA PHE A 127 10.50 -5.33 4.85
C PHE A 127 11.12 -6.14 5.98
N THR A 128 12.45 -6.32 5.91
CA THR A 128 13.22 -7.00 6.95
C THR A 128 14.23 -6.05 7.55
N LEU A 129 14.48 -6.17 8.85
CA LEU A 129 15.50 -5.41 9.55
C LEU A 129 16.56 -6.34 10.14
N PRO A 130 17.86 -6.14 9.82
CA PRO A 130 18.94 -6.78 10.55
C PRO A 130 18.94 -6.31 12.01
N LYS A 131 19.80 -6.90 12.86
CA LYS A 131 19.97 -6.42 14.24
C LYS A 131 20.39 -4.95 14.20
N ASN A 132 19.69 -4.09 14.96
CA ASN A 132 19.87 -2.63 14.97
C ASN A 132 19.63 -1.95 13.61
N GLY A 133 19.02 -2.67 12.66
CA GLY A 133 18.64 -2.12 11.37
C GLY A 133 17.48 -1.13 11.50
N LYS A 134 17.42 -0.18 10.56
CA LYS A 134 16.41 0.87 10.51
C LYS A 134 15.74 0.92 9.14
N GLN A 135 14.47 1.29 9.12
CA GLN A 135 13.73 1.64 7.91
C GLN A 135 12.92 2.90 8.20
N THR A 136 13.02 3.89 7.31
CA THR A 136 12.19 5.10 7.38
C THR A 136 10.98 4.96 6.45
N ILE A 137 9.85 5.49 6.87
CA ILE A 137 8.60 5.50 6.10
C ILE A 137 7.98 6.89 6.12
N ASP A 138 7.21 7.17 5.07
CA ASP A 138 6.35 8.34 4.94
C ASP A 138 4.98 7.95 4.36
N GLN A 139 4.15 8.94 4.04
CA GLN A 139 2.81 8.75 3.47
C GLN A 139 2.83 8.03 2.11
N PHE A 140 3.97 8.02 1.40
CA PHE A 140 4.10 7.42 0.08
C PHE A 140 4.79 6.06 0.10
N GLY A 141 5.57 5.73 1.13
CA GLY A 141 6.13 4.39 1.28
C GLY A 141 7.39 4.34 2.15
N MET A 142 8.29 3.45 1.78
CA MET A 142 9.63 3.37 2.36
C MET A 142 10.52 4.47 1.79
N THR A 143 11.29 5.12 2.66
CA THR A 143 12.23 6.20 2.30
C THR A 143 13.63 5.95 2.86
N GLU A 144 14.62 6.65 2.30
CA GLU A 144 16.01 6.66 2.76
C GLU A 144 16.20 7.53 4.02
#